data_AF-A0A9J7E4J0-F1
#
_entry.id   AF-A0A9J7E4J0-F1
#
_cell.length_a   1.000
_cell.length_b   1.000
_cell.length_c   1.000
_cell.angle_alpha   90.00
_cell.angle_beta   90.00
_cell.angle_gamma   90.00
#
_symmetry.space_group_name_H-M   'P 1'
#
loop_
_entity.id
_entity.type
_entity.pdbx_description
1 polymer ?
#
loop_
_entity_poly.entity_id
_entity_poly.type
_entity_poly.pdbx_seq_one_letter_code
_entity_poly.pdbx_strand_id
1 'polypeptide(L)'
;MSSFTQICRLSNFFVGNYKCILTGRTNWLTPVQACNYTRKSAEEKLGLEKPKRPLTPFFKFMTQMRPALLAKNPGISSKEAISWTSKHWQQLDLETKNQMAKEYEKDLEDYKKIKAMYESSLTDKQKEDIKRLKEEMAVAREKRKLKAEYKELGRPKKPMSSYFLYIQSRKDSFKGKDIKQYQEEAKKDWLKLSDADKAKFDKQATELMAKYKKDLEAWEVKMISMGRADLVRSKPLREKKPKAEAKKQ
;
A
#
# COMPACT_ATOMS: atom_id res chain seq x y z
N MET A 1 4.75 -49.87 26.36
CA MET A 1 4.03 -48.58 26.47
C MET A 1 4.95 -47.52 25.85
N SER A 2 5.08 -47.41 24.51
CA SER A 2 4.21 -46.68 23.56
C SER A 2 3.35 -45.62 24.23
N SER A 3 3.22 -44.38 23.79
CA SER A 3 3.72 -43.59 22.65
C SER A 3 3.08 -42.21 22.86
N PHE A 4 3.72 -41.10 22.50
CA PHE A 4 3.14 -40.07 21.62
C PHE A 4 4.04 -38.84 21.54
N THR A 5 5.00 -38.93 20.63
CA THR A 5 5.54 -37.81 19.86
C THR A 5 4.42 -37.23 19.00
N GLN A 6 4.10 -35.94 19.14
CA GLN A 6 3.53 -35.10 18.06
C GLN A 6 3.53 -33.61 18.47
N ILE A 7 4.62 -32.92 18.14
CA ILE A 7 4.66 -31.46 18.07
C ILE A 7 4.01 -31.09 16.73
N CYS A 8 2.78 -30.58 16.79
CA CYS A 8 2.05 -30.09 15.62
C CYS A 8 2.79 -28.92 14.98
N ARG A 9 3.49 -29.21 13.88
CA ARG A 9 3.83 -28.24 12.84
C ARG A 9 2.54 -27.83 12.14
N LEU A 10 2.08 -26.60 12.34
CA LEU A 10 1.04 -26.00 11.52
C LEU A 10 1.64 -24.93 10.59
N SER A 11 1.85 -25.37 9.35
CA SER A 11 1.56 -24.68 8.09
C SER A 11 2.08 -23.23 7.90
N ASN A 12 3.26 -23.12 7.29
CA ASN A 12 3.57 -22.03 6.38
C ASN A 12 2.87 -22.31 5.04
N PHE A 13 1.68 -21.75 4.84
CA PHE A 13 1.09 -21.69 3.51
C PHE A 13 1.83 -20.64 2.67
N PHE A 14 2.58 -21.15 1.69
CA PHE A 14 3.04 -20.42 0.52
C PHE A 14 1.82 -19.77 -0.16
N VAL A 15 1.76 -18.43 -0.18
CA VAL A 15 0.88 -17.72 -1.10
C VAL A 15 1.75 -17.00 -2.11
N GLY A 16 1.69 -17.54 -3.33
CA GLY A 16 2.37 -17.04 -4.52
C GLY A 16 2.06 -15.57 -4.81
N ASN A 17 3.05 -14.96 -5.41
CA ASN A 17 3.06 -13.59 -5.89
C ASN A 17 2.14 -13.47 -7.12
N TYR A 18 0.90 -13.01 -6.94
CA TYR A 18 0.00 -12.70 -8.05
C TYR A 18 -0.33 -11.20 -8.07
N LYS A 19 0.07 -10.54 -9.16
CA LYS A 19 -0.33 -9.18 -9.50
C LYS A 19 -1.84 -9.13 -9.74
N CYS A 20 -2.61 -8.79 -8.71
CA CYS A 20 -4.03 -8.44 -8.86
C CYS A 20 -4.16 -7.08 -9.58
N ILE A 21 -4.70 -7.08 -10.80
CA ILE A 21 -4.98 -5.87 -11.61
C ILE A 21 -6.29 -5.17 -11.17
N LEU A 22 -6.72 -5.35 -9.93
CA LEU A 22 -7.88 -4.66 -9.36
C LEU A 22 -7.51 -3.99 -8.03
N THR A 23 -6.63 -2.97 -8.09
CA THR A 23 -6.42 -2.08 -6.94
C THR A 23 -7.14 -0.75 -7.17
N GLY A 24 -8.41 -0.69 -6.75
CA GLY A 24 -9.05 0.63 -6.59
C GLY A 24 -10.56 0.74 -6.39
N ARG A 25 -11.35 -0.34 -6.41
CA ARG A 25 -12.81 -0.24 -6.21
C ARG A 25 -13.39 -1.51 -5.60
N THR A 26 -13.23 -1.66 -4.27
CA THR A 26 -14.07 -2.38 -3.30
C THR A 26 -13.20 -2.67 -2.07
N ASN A 27 -13.38 -1.91 -1.00
CA ASN A 27 -12.81 -2.24 0.30
C ASN A 27 -13.94 -2.86 1.12
N TRP A 28 -14.13 -4.18 1.02
CA TRP A 28 -15.27 -4.89 1.59
C TRP A 28 -14.89 -6.04 2.52
N LEU A 29 -13.71 -5.98 3.15
CA LEU A 29 -13.37 -6.80 4.30
C LEU A 29 -12.47 -5.97 5.22
N THR A 30 -12.95 -5.64 6.41
CA THR A 30 -12.09 -5.25 7.53
C THR A 30 -11.55 -6.53 8.17
N PRO A 31 -10.27 -6.90 7.98
CA PRO A 31 -9.62 -7.74 8.97
C PRO A 31 -9.42 -6.92 10.24
N VAL A 32 -9.75 -7.53 11.38
CA VAL A 32 -9.33 -7.09 12.73
C VAL A 32 -7.90 -6.56 12.64
N GLN A 33 -7.70 -5.33 13.09
CA GLN A 33 -6.44 -4.61 13.02
C GLN A 33 -5.34 -5.32 13.81
N ALA A 34 -4.65 -6.26 13.17
CA ALA A 34 -3.23 -6.42 13.43
C ALA A 34 -2.54 -5.23 12.76
N CYS A 35 -2.14 -4.24 13.57
CA CYS A 35 -1.31 -3.12 13.14
C CYS A 35 0.09 -3.61 12.74
N ASN A 36 0.20 -4.31 11.61
CA ASN A 36 1.48 -4.59 10.95
C ASN A 36 1.88 -3.37 10.12
N TYR A 37 2.28 -2.29 10.80
CA TYR A 37 2.75 -1.05 10.18
C TYR A 37 4.24 -1.06 9.84
N THR A 38 4.88 -2.22 9.73
CA THR A 38 6.25 -2.28 9.22
C THR A 38 6.21 -2.50 7.71
N ARG A 39 6.20 -1.40 6.97
CA ARG A 39 6.53 -1.46 5.54
C ARG A 39 7.96 -1.99 5.44
N LYS A 40 8.11 -3.23 4.94
CA LYS A 40 9.42 -3.87 4.77
C LYS A 40 10.38 -2.96 4.02
N SER A 41 11.63 -2.89 4.47
CA SER A 41 12.68 -2.14 3.78
C SER A 41 13.00 -2.78 2.42
N ALA A 42 13.75 -2.07 1.56
CA ALA A 42 14.20 -2.63 0.29
C ALA A 42 15.11 -3.83 0.52
N GLU A 43 15.98 -3.72 1.52
CA GLU A 43 16.90 -4.76 1.97
C GLU A 43 16.15 -6.00 2.50
N GLU A 44 15.12 -5.81 3.32
CA GLU A 44 14.29 -6.90 3.87
C GLU A 44 13.48 -7.63 2.79
N LYS A 45 13.05 -6.92 1.74
CA LYS A 45 12.38 -7.54 0.58
C LYS A 45 13.30 -8.42 -0.24
N LEU A 46 14.60 -8.16 -0.21
CA LEU A 46 15.63 -8.98 -0.84
C LEU A 46 16.12 -10.11 0.10
N GLY A 47 15.53 -10.24 1.29
CA GLY A 47 15.98 -11.21 2.29
C GLY A 47 17.29 -10.83 2.98
N LEU A 48 17.74 -9.58 2.85
CA LEU A 48 18.95 -9.09 3.49
C LEU A 48 18.63 -8.53 4.88
N GLU A 49 19.28 -9.06 5.90
CA GLU A 49 19.14 -8.59 7.27
C GLU A 49 19.96 -7.31 7.48
N LYS A 50 19.30 -6.17 7.28
CA LYS A 50 19.91 -4.87 7.55
C LYS A 50 20.00 -4.63 9.06
N PRO A 51 21.19 -4.27 9.59
CA PRO A 51 21.33 -3.85 10.98
C PRO A 51 20.36 -2.71 11.32
N LYS A 52 19.59 -2.86 12.39
CA LYS A 52 18.65 -1.83 12.87
C LYS A 52 19.38 -0.84 13.76
N ARG A 53 19.07 0.45 13.61
CA ARG A 53 19.59 1.49 14.50
C ARG A 53 19.05 1.24 15.92
N PRO A 54 19.89 1.36 16.97
CA PRO A 54 19.43 1.19 18.35
C PRO A 54 18.38 2.24 18.70
N LEU A 55 17.46 1.86 19.61
CA LEU A 55 16.43 2.76 20.11
C LEU A 55 17.06 3.87 20.95
N THR A 56 16.59 5.10 20.75
CA THR A 56 17.00 6.24 21.60
C THR A 56 16.56 6.02 23.06
N PRO A 57 17.17 6.68 24.05
CA PRO A 57 16.87 6.50 25.48
C PRO A 57 15.37 6.54 25.81
N PHE A 58 14.65 7.54 25.28
CA PHE A 58 13.20 7.66 25.49
C PHE A 58 12.41 6.47 24.93
N PHE A 59 12.72 6.01 23.72
CA PHE A 59 12.04 4.86 23.13
C PHE A 59 12.40 3.55 23.84
N LYS A 60 13.63 3.40 24.34
CA LYS A 60 13.99 2.27 25.22
C LYS A 60 13.14 2.27 26.49
N PHE A 61 13.05 3.42 27.16
CA PHE A 61 12.18 3.59 28.34
C PHE A 61 10.72 3.27 28.03
N MET A 62 10.21 3.74 26.88
CA MET A 62 8.86 3.42 26.43
C MET A 62 8.65 1.91 26.23
N THR A 63 9.62 1.22 25.63
CA THR A 63 9.52 -0.24 25.45
C THR A 63 9.53 -0.99 26.78
N GLN A 64 10.28 -0.51 27.78
CA GLN A 64 10.31 -1.10 29.13
C GLN A 64 9.01 -0.84 29.90
N MET A 65 8.41 0.34 29.75
CA MET A 65 7.18 0.71 30.47
C MET A 65 5.89 0.18 29.84
N ARG A 66 5.90 -0.13 28.53
CA ARG A 66 4.71 -0.56 27.79
C ARG A 66 4.06 -1.85 28.36
N PRO A 67 4.79 -2.92 28.72
CA PRO A 67 4.19 -4.11 29.34
C PRO A 67 3.49 -3.80 30.67
N ALA A 68 4.12 -2.99 31.53
CA ALA A 68 3.53 -2.58 32.81
C ALA A 68 2.26 -1.75 32.61
N LEU A 69 2.21 -0.90 31.59
CA LEU A 69 1.02 -0.13 31.23
C LEU A 69 -0.12 -1.00 30.71
N LEU A 70 0.19 -1.99 29.88
CA LEU A 70 -0.81 -2.93 29.35
C LEU A 70 -1.36 -3.84 30.46
N ALA A 71 -0.52 -4.24 31.42
CA ALA A 71 -0.96 -5.03 32.57
C ALA A 71 -1.94 -4.26 33.47
N LYS A 72 -1.70 -2.96 33.69
CA LYS A 72 -2.60 -2.10 34.48
C LYS A 72 -3.84 -1.68 33.70
N ASN A 73 -3.68 -1.42 32.40
CA ASN A 73 -4.74 -0.93 31.52
C ASN A 73 -4.76 -1.71 30.19
N PRO A 74 -5.40 -2.90 30.14
CA PRO A 74 -5.41 -3.76 28.95
C PRO A 74 -6.04 -3.14 27.69
N GLY A 75 -6.81 -2.05 27.84
CA GLY A 75 -7.46 -1.32 26.75
C GLY A 75 -6.85 0.05 26.42
N ILE A 76 -5.70 0.43 27.00
CA ILE A 76 -5.15 1.78 26.81
C ILE A 76 -4.84 2.06 25.34
N SER A 77 -5.28 3.21 24.85
CA SER A 77 -4.95 3.63 23.48
C SER A 77 -3.45 3.88 23.36
N SER A 78 -2.84 3.48 22.24
CA SER A 78 -1.40 3.70 22.03
C SER A 78 -1.01 5.19 22.12
N LYS A 79 -1.92 6.11 21.77
CA LYS A 79 -1.70 7.57 21.92
C LYS A 79 -1.62 7.98 23.39
N GLU A 80 -2.49 7.44 24.23
CA GLU A 80 -2.53 7.72 25.67
C GLU A 80 -1.32 7.14 26.38
N ALA A 81 -0.92 5.91 26.02
CA ALA A 81 0.29 5.29 26.53
C ALA A 81 1.54 6.14 26.22
N ILE A 82 1.67 6.65 24.99
CA ILE A 82 2.79 7.55 24.62
C ILE A 82 2.77 8.83 25.44
N SER A 83 1.59 9.45 25.61
CA SER A 83 1.43 10.66 26.42
C SER A 83 1.83 10.43 27.88
N TRP A 84 1.37 9.31 28.47
CA TRP A 84 1.72 8.91 29.82
C TRP A 84 3.22 8.69 29.98
N THR A 85 3.85 7.94 29.08
CA THR A 85 5.29 7.67 29.12
C THR A 85 6.11 8.95 28.95
N SER A 86 5.67 9.88 28.09
CA SER A 86 6.33 11.18 27.92
C SER A 86 6.34 12.01 29.21
N LYS A 87 5.24 12.03 29.96
CA LYS A 87 5.16 12.73 31.25
C LYS A 87 6.09 12.11 32.29
N HIS A 88 6.10 10.78 32.39
CA HIS A 88 6.97 10.06 33.33
C HIS A 88 8.45 10.21 32.94
N TRP A 89 8.76 10.22 31.65
CA TRP A 89 10.12 10.51 31.18
C TRP A 89 10.61 11.89 31.60
N GLN A 90 9.75 12.92 31.54
CA GLN A 90 10.13 14.25 32.01
C GLN A 90 10.41 14.27 33.51
N GLN A 91 9.65 13.52 34.30
CA GLN A 91 9.79 13.42 35.76
C GLN A 91 10.98 12.56 36.22
N LEU A 92 11.57 11.74 35.35
CA LEU A 92 12.77 10.96 35.69
C LEU A 92 13.94 11.86 36.09
N ASP A 93 14.75 11.34 37.00
CA ASP A 93 16.00 11.92 37.46
C ASP A 93 17.01 12.09 36.32
N LEU A 94 17.85 13.11 36.45
CA LEU A 94 18.86 13.43 35.45
C LEU A 94 19.94 12.34 35.36
N GLU A 95 20.24 11.67 36.46
CA GLU A 95 21.23 10.60 36.53
C GLU A 95 20.82 9.39 35.69
N THR A 96 19.60 8.88 35.88
CA THR A 96 19.05 7.78 35.06
C THR A 96 18.96 8.16 33.59
N LYS A 97 18.55 9.40 33.26
CA LYS A 97 18.56 9.88 31.87
C LYS A 97 19.97 9.87 31.27
N ASN A 98 20.96 10.32 32.01
CA ASN A 98 22.36 10.33 31.59
C ASN A 98 22.91 8.91 31.42
N GLN A 99 22.55 7.98 32.31
CA GLN A 99 22.94 6.58 32.20
C GLN A 99 22.36 5.95 30.93
N MET A 100 21.07 6.15 30.65
CA MET A 100 20.44 5.67 29.42
C MET A 100 21.02 6.32 28.16
N ALA A 101 21.47 7.57 28.24
CA ALA A 101 22.18 8.24 27.15
C ALA A 101 23.55 7.61 26.88
N LYS A 102 24.35 7.33 27.93
CA LYS A 102 25.64 6.63 27.81
C LYS A 102 25.47 5.22 27.21
N GLU A 103 24.44 4.48 27.63
CA GLU A 103 24.12 3.18 27.04
C GLU A 103 23.74 3.30 25.56
N TYR A 104 22.98 4.34 25.19
CA TYR A 104 22.64 4.60 23.79
C TYR A 104 23.88 4.92 22.95
N GLU A 105 24.85 5.67 23.47
CA GLU A 105 26.11 5.97 22.78
C GLU A 105 26.90 4.70 22.49
N LYS A 106 27.06 3.80 23.48
CA LYS A 106 27.71 2.50 23.31
C LYS A 106 27.01 1.64 22.25
N ASP A 107 25.69 1.51 22.33
CA ASP A 107 24.92 0.77 21.34
C ASP A 107 25.06 1.36 19.93
N LEU A 108 25.19 2.68 19.85
CA LEU A 108 25.35 3.38 18.58
C LEU A 108 26.74 3.18 17.97
N GLU A 109 27.79 3.03 18.79
CA GLU A 109 29.12 2.62 18.35
C GLU A 109 29.11 1.18 17.83
N ASP A 110 28.50 0.25 18.56
CA ASP A 110 28.41 -1.14 18.12
C ASP A 110 27.55 -1.27 16.85
N TYR A 111 26.47 -0.49 16.74
CA TYR A 111 25.71 -0.37 15.51
C TYR A 111 26.56 0.12 14.34
N LYS A 112 27.43 1.12 14.53
CA LYS A 112 28.33 1.61 13.47
C LYS A 112 29.27 0.49 13.00
N LYS A 113 29.84 -0.29 13.93
CA LYS A 113 30.72 -1.42 13.61
C LYS A 113 29.97 -2.49 12.80
N ILE A 114 28.80 -2.93 13.29
CA ILE A 114 27.97 -3.94 12.62
C ILE A 114 27.52 -3.44 11.24
N LYS A 115 27.14 -2.16 11.11
CA LYS A 115 26.75 -1.55 9.85
C LYS A 115 27.91 -1.52 8.84
N ALA A 116 29.13 -1.20 9.29
CA ALA A 116 30.32 -1.22 8.43
C ALA A 116 30.62 -2.64 7.93
N MET A 117 30.54 -3.65 8.81
CA MET A 117 30.68 -5.06 8.41
C MET A 117 29.61 -5.45 7.38
N TYR A 118 28.36 -5.09 7.61
CA TYR A 118 27.26 -5.32 6.67
C TYR A 118 27.49 -4.64 5.31
N GLU A 119 27.94 -3.39 5.29
CA GLU A 119 28.20 -2.69 4.02
C GLU A 119 29.36 -3.31 3.24
N SER A 120 30.37 -3.84 3.93
CA SER A 120 31.49 -4.56 3.31
C SER A 120 31.13 -5.96 2.81
N SER A 121 30.14 -6.64 3.43
CA SER A 121 29.72 -7.98 3.01
C SER A 121 28.79 -7.98 1.80
N LEU A 122 28.23 -6.81 1.43
CA LEU A 122 27.36 -6.68 0.27
C LEU A 122 28.15 -6.76 -1.04
N THR A 123 27.71 -7.66 -1.92
CA THR A 123 28.16 -7.73 -3.31
C THR A 123 27.62 -6.54 -4.11
N ASP A 124 28.32 -6.11 -5.16
CA ASP A 124 27.89 -4.99 -6.00
C ASP A 124 26.51 -5.22 -6.64
N LYS A 125 26.21 -6.45 -7.07
CA LYS A 125 24.86 -6.84 -7.53
C LYS A 125 23.78 -6.59 -6.47
N GLN A 126 24.05 -6.92 -5.21
CA GLN A 126 23.10 -6.69 -4.12
C GLN A 126 22.90 -5.18 -3.88
N LYS A 127 23.98 -4.39 -3.96
CA LYS A 127 23.90 -2.93 -3.83
C LYS A 127 23.04 -2.32 -4.94
N GLU A 128 23.19 -2.77 -6.19
CA GLU A 128 22.38 -2.35 -7.33
C GLU A 128 20.90 -2.75 -7.16
N ASP A 129 20.62 -3.99 -6.75
CA ASP A 129 19.25 -4.45 -6.51
C ASP A 129 18.58 -3.66 -5.37
N ILE A 130 19.31 -3.36 -4.29
CA ILE A 130 18.83 -2.49 -3.21
C ILE A 130 18.51 -1.09 -3.75
N LYS A 131 19.37 -0.52 -4.60
CA LYS A 131 19.17 0.81 -5.21
C LYS A 131 17.92 0.83 -6.09
N ARG A 132 17.78 -0.14 -7.01
CA ARG A 132 16.61 -0.28 -7.89
C ARG A 132 15.32 -0.39 -7.09
N LEU A 133 15.28 -1.25 -6.07
CA LEU A 133 14.09 -1.39 -5.23
C LEU A 133 13.77 -0.12 -4.41
N LYS A 134 14.79 0.61 -3.94
CA LYS A 134 14.58 1.90 -3.26
C LYS A 134 13.93 2.92 -4.19
N GLU A 135 14.42 3.01 -5.42
CA GLU A 135 13.86 3.88 -6.46
C GLU A 135 12.42 3.50 -6.80
N GLU A 136 12.14 2.20 -7.04
CA GLU A 136 10.77 1.72 -7.27
C GLU A 136 9.83 2.03 -6.09
N MET A 137 10.32 1.86 -4.85
CA MET A 137 9.55 2.18 -3.65
C MET A 137 9.29 3.68 -3.48
N ALA A 138 10.24 4.53 -3.88
CA ALA A 138 10.12 5.98 -3.90
C ALA A 138 9.11 6.42 -4.97
N VAL A 139 9.22 5.93 -6.21
CA VAL A 139 8.24 6.17 -7.29
C VAL A 139 6.84 5.73 -6.86
N ALA A 140 6.72 4.57 -6.23
CA ALA A 140 5.44 4.10 -5.71
C ALA A 140 4.91 4.97 -4.56
N ARG A 141 5.78 5.63 -3.77
CA ARG A 141 5.36 6.58 -2.72
C ARG A 141 4.83 7.87 -3.35
N GLU A 142 5.55 8.44 -4.30
CA GLU A 142 5.12 9.67 -5.00
C GLU A 142 3.82 9.43 -5.79
N LYS A 143 3.68 8.28 -6.47
CA LYS A 143 2.42 7.90 -7.11
C LYS A 143 1.24 7.82 -6.13
N ARG A 144 1.47 7.37 -4.90
CA ARG A 144 0.42 7.33 -3.85
C ARG A 144 0.07 8.72 -3.35
N LYS A 145 1.07 9.59 -3.13
CA LYS A 145 0.86 10.99 -2.75
C LYS A 145 0.06 11.72 -3.82
N LEU A 146 0.47 11.62 -5.08
CA LEU A 146 -0.23 12.23 -6.21
C LEU A 146 -1.68 11.72 -6.31
N LYS A 147 -1.91 10.42 -6.08
CA LYS A 147 -3.28 9.86 -6.04
C LYS A 147 -4.12 10.40 -4.87
N ALA A 148 -3.50 10.61 -3.71
CA ALA A 148 -4.16 11.19 -2.54
C ALA A 148 -4.52 12.66 -2.80
N GLU A 149 -3.60 13.42 -3.39
CA GLU A 149 -3.81 14.81 -3.80
C GLU A 149 -4.92 14.94 -4.85
N TYR A 150 -4.95 14.09 -5.87
CA TYR A 150 -6.09 14.05 -6.80
C TYR A 150 -7.42 13.77 -6.10
N LYS A 151 -7.42 12.94 -5.05
CA LYS A 151 -8.63 12.62 -4.28
C LYS A 151 -9.07 13.81 -3.43
N GLU A 152 -8.12 14.50 -2.82
CA GLU A 152 -8.34 15.69 -1.98
C GLU A 152 -8.86 16.87 -2.80
N LEU A 153 -8.28 17.11 -3.98
CA LEU A 153 -8.70 18.15 -4.92
C LEU A 153 -9.99 17.79 -5.69
N GLY A 154 -10.61 16.64 -5.39
CA GLY A 154 -11.89 16.25 -5.96
C GLY A 154 -11.85 15.94 -7.47
N ARG A 155 -10.72 15.46 -7.99
CA ARG A 155 -10.59 15.11 -9.41
C ARG A 155 -11.69 14.10 -9.82
N PRO A 156 -12.51 14.40 -10.84
CA PRO A 156 -13.54 13.48 -11.31
C PRO A 156 -12.97 12.09 -11.61
N LYS A 157 -13.73 11.04 -11.26
CA LYS A 157 -13.35 9.65 -11.53
C LYS A 157 -13.88 9.21 -12.89
N LYS A 158 -13.03 8.51 -13.66
CA LYS A 158 -13.47 7.89 -14.91
C LYS A 158 -14.68 6.97 -14.65
N PRO A 159 -15.77 7.09 -15.42
CA PRO A 159 -16.95 6.25 -15.26
C PRO A 159 -16.67 4.82 -15.71
N MET A 160 -17.56 3.92 -15.31
CA MET A 160 -17.47 2.51 -15.66
C MET A 160 -17.84 2.28 -17.12
N SER A 161 -17.19 1.32 -17.78
CA SER A 161 -17.55 0.86 -19.12
C SER A 161 -18.89 0.10 -19.08
N SER A 162 -19.55 -0.07 -20.22
CA SER A 162 -20.81 -0.82 -20.34
C SER A 162 -20.80 -2.19 -19.67
N TYR A 163 -19.76 -3.00 -19.91
CA TYR A 163 -19.58 -4.29 -19.21
C TYR A 163 -19.53 -4.15 -17.68
N PHE A 164 -18.87 -3.13 -17.15
CA PHE A 164 -18.78 -2.91 -15.70
C PHE A 164 -20.09 -2.36 -15.13
N LEU A 165 -20.86 -1.59 -15.89
CA LEU A 165 -22.23 -1.19 -15.50
C LEU A 165 -23.15 -2.42 -15.41
N TYR A 166 -22.99 -3.37 -16.32
CA TYR A 166 -23.68 -4.65 -16.26
C TYR A 166 -23.31 -5.47 -15.03
N ILE A 167 -22.00 -5.64 -14.73
CA ILE A 167 -21.57 -6.30 -13.48
C ILE A 167 -22.14 -5.56 -12.26
N GLN A 168 -22.11 -4.23 -12.26
CA GLN A 168 -22.64 -3.41 -11.17
C GLN A 168 -24.14 -3.66 -10.95
N SER A 169 -24.92 -3.90 -12.01
CA SER A 169 -26.34 -4.24 -11.92
C SER A 169 -26.61 -5.63 -11.33
N ARG A 170 -25.62 -6.55 -11.41
CA ARG A 170 -25.70 -7.94 -10.89
C ARG A 170 -24.97 -8.14 -9.57
N LYS A 171 -24.54 -7.05 -8.92
CA LYS A 171 -23.76 -7.10 -7.66
C LYS A 171 -24.49 -7.85 -6.55
N ASP A 172 -25.81 -7.75 -6.48
CA ASP A 172 -26.63 -8.31 -5.40
C ASP A 172 -26.88 -9.82 -5.60
N SER A 173 -26.65 -10.32 -6.82
CA SER A 173 -26.73 -11.75 -7.15
C SER A 173 -25.48 -12.53 -6.71
N PHE A 174 -24.36 -11.85 -6.45
CA PHE A 174 -23.13 -12.49 -6.02
C PHE A 174 -23.14 -12.73 -4.50
N LYS A 175 -23.31 -13.99 -4.10
CA LYS A 175 -23.23 -14.46 -2.70
C LYS A 175 -22.00 -15.34 -2.41
N GLY A 176 -21.14 -15.53 -3.41
CA GLY A 176 -20.00 -16.44 -3.34
C GLY A 176 -18.77 -15.85 -2.65
N LYS A 177 -17.89 -16.71 -2.12
CA LYS A 177 -16.55 -16.32 -1.65
C LYS A 177 -15.54 -16.21 -2.80
N ASP A 178 -15.78 -16.90 -3.92
CA ASP A 178 -14.88 -16.90 -5.07
C ASP A 178 -15.26 -15.84 -6.11
N ILE A 179 -14.58 -14.70 -6.03
CA ILE A 179 -14.76 -13.58 -6.95
C ILE A 179 -14.28 -13.95 -8.37
N LYS A 180 -13.31 -14.87 -8.51
CA LYS A 180 -12.75 -15.22 -9.83
C LYS A 180 -13.76 -15.96 -10.67
N GLN A 181 -14.41 -16.97 -10.09
CA GLN A 181 -15.46 -17.74 -10.77
C GLN A 181 -16.61 -16.84 -11.23
N TYR A 182 -17.08 -15.95 -10.37
CA TYR A 182 -18.13 -14.99 -10.73
C TYR A 182 -17.72 -14.04 -11.88
N GLN A 183 -16.46 -13.59 -11.91
CA GLN A 183 -15.99 -12.76 -13.03
C GLN A 183 -15.98 -13.52 -14.35
N GLU A 184 -15.58 -14.79 -14.33
CA GLU A 184 -15.61 -15.65 -15.52
C GLU A 184 -17.03 -15.92 -16.01
N GLU A 185 -17.95 -16.19 -15.08
CA GLU A 185 -19.38 -16.34 -15.37
C GLU A 185 -19.98 -15.06 -15.93
N ALA A 186 -19.76 -13.91 -15.27
CA ALA A 186 -20.25 -12.62 -15.73
C ALA A 186 -19.71 -12.26 -17.12
N LYS A 187 -18.47 -12.65 -17.44
CA LYS A 187 -17.89 -12.51 -18.78
C LYS A 187 -18.60 -13.40 -19.80
N LYS A 188 -18.86 -14.68 -19.47
CA LYS A 188 -19.60 -15.61 -20.35
C LYS A 188 -21.02 -15.10 -20.61
N ASP A 189 -21.71 -14.64 -19.57
CA ASP A 189 -23.06 -14.12 -19.68
C ASP A 189 -23.09 -12.84 -20.52
N TRP A 190 -22.14 -11.92 -20.33
CA TRP A 190 -22.04 -10.71 -21.13
C TRP A 190 -21.86 -11.01 -22.62
N LEU A 191 -21.08 -12.03 -22.98
CA LEU A 191 -20.91 -12.43 -24.38
C LEU A 191 -22.21 -12.97 -24.97
N LYS A 192 -22.98 -13.73 -24.19
CA LYS A 192 -24.27 -14.31 -24.58
C LYS A 192 -25.43 -13.30 -24.63
N LEU A 193 -25.30 -12.11 -24.05
CA LEU A 193 -26.34 -11.09 -24.10
C LEU A 193 -26.63 -10.63 -25.54
N SER A 194 -27.89 -10.31 -25.78
CA SER A 194 -28.35 -9.71 -27.03
C SER A 194 -27.72 -8.33 -27.24
N ASP A 195 -27.59 -7.91 -28.50
CA ASP A 195 -27.07 -6.59 -28.83
C ASP A 195 -27.99 -5.45 -28.33
N ALA A 196 -29.30 -5.72 -28.20
CA ALA A 196 -30.26 -4.78 -27.62
C ALA A 196 -29.97 -4.52 -26.13
N ASP A 197 -29.69 -5.58 -25.35
CA ASP A 197 -29.36 -5.45 -23.94
C ASP A 197 -28.00 -4.78 -23.73
N LYS A 198 -27.01 -5.11 -24.57
CA LYS A 198 -25.69 -4.45 -24.57
C LYS A 198 -25.83 -2.96 -24.89
N ALA A 199 -26.65 -2.61 -25.88
CA ALA A 199 -26.88 -1.22 -26.29
C ALA A 199 -27.43 -0.36 -25.15
N LYS A 200 -28.24 -0.90 -24.23
CA LYS A 200 -28.70 -0.18 -23.04
C LYS A 200 -27.52 0.25 -22.16
N PHE A 201 -26.61 -0.66 -21.87
CA PHE A 201 -25.42 -0.36 -21.05
C PHE A 201 -24.41 0.51 -21.79
N ASP A 202 -24.30 0.37 -23.12
CA ASP A 202 -23.46 1.23 -23.95
C ASP A 202 -23.96 2.67 -23.93
N LYS A 203 -25.28 2.91 -24.10
CA LYS A 203 -25.88 4.25 -23.97
C LYS A 203 -25.56 4.87 -22.60
N GLN A 204 -25.81 4.14 -21.51
CA GLN A 204 -25.47 4.58 -20.16
C GLN A 204 -23.98 4.90 -19.99
N ALA A 205 -23.09 4.06 -20.52
CA ALA A 205 -21.65 4.29 -20.46
C ALA A 205 -21.23 5.53 -21.24
N THR A 206 -21.82 5.77 -22.41
CA THR A 206 -21.54 6.97 -23.23
C THR A 206 -22.00 8.26 -22.55
N GLU A 207 -23.19 8.27 -21.94
CA GLU A 207 -23.73 9.41 -21.19
C GLU A 207 -22.86 9.74 -19.98
N LEU A 208 -22.50 8.73 -19.18
CA LEU A 208 -21.61 8.90 -18.03
C LEU A 208 -20.23 9.40 -18.47
N MET A 209 -19.71 8.91 -19.60
CA MET A 209 -18.44 9.36 -20.17
C MET A 209 -18.51 10.80 -20.68
N ALA A 210 -19.63 11.22 -21.27
CA ALA A 210 -19.85 12.60 -21.69
C ALA A 210 -19.92 13.55 -20.48
N LYS A 211 -20.65 13.16 -19.42
CA LYS A 211 -20.70 13.90 -18.16
C LYS A 211 -19.31 14.04 -17.53
N TYR A 212 -18.57 12.94 -17.43
CA TYR A 212 -17.20 12.92 -16.90
C TYR A 212 -16.26 13.85 -17.66
N LYS A 213 -16.36 13.94 -19.00
CA LYS A 213 -15.53 14.85 -19.79
C LYS A 213 -15.79 16.31 -19.42
N LYS A 214 -17.07 16.70 -19.30
CA LYS A 214 -17.47 18.05 -18.87
C LYS A 214 -16.98 18.37 -17.45
N ASP A 215 -17.20 17.44 -16.51
CA ASP A 215 -16.76 17.61 -15.13
C ASP A 215 -15.23 17.71 -15.04
N LEU A 216 -14.50 16.93 -15.84
CA LEU A 216 -13.04 16.96 -15.89
C LEU A 216 -12.51 18.27 -16.46
N GLU A 217 -13.11 18.80 -17.53
CA GLU A 217 -12.73 20.11 -18.10
C GLU A 217 -12.98 21.24 -17.09
N ALA A 218 -14.13 21.25 -16.41
CA ALA A 218 -14.42 22.22 -15.36
C ALA A 218 -13.41 22.12 -14.19
N TRP A 219 -13.02 20.90 -13.81
CA TRP A 219 -11.98 20.68 -12.81
C TRP A 219 -10.60 21.18 -13.28
N GLU A 220 -10.24 20.95 -14.54
CA GLU A 220 -8.96 21.42 -15.10
C GLU A 220 -8.87 22.95 -15.12
N VAL A 221 -9.95 23.65 -15.51
CA VAL A 221 -10.02 25.12 -15.44
C VAL A 221 -9.84 25.60 -14.00
N LYS A 222 -10.49 24.93 -13.03
CA LYS A 222 -10.31 25.24 -11.60
C LYS A 222 -8.88 25.00 -11.12
N MET A 223 -8.19 23.97 -11.59
CA MET A 223 -6.80 23.72 -11.20
C MET A 223 -5.85 24.76 -11.79
N ILE A 224 -6.09 25.21 -13.03
CA ILE A 224 -5.33 26.30 -13.66
C ILE A 224 -5.52 27.60 -12.87
N SER A 225 -6.76 27.95 -12.49
CA SER A 225 -7.02 29.17 -11.72
C SER A 225 -6.40 29.13 -10.31
N MET A 226 -6.28 27.94 -9.71
CA MET A 226 -5.57 27.72 -8.45
C MET A 226 -4.04 27.65 -8.59
N GLY A 227 -3.48 27.85 -9.79
CA GLY A 227 -2.03 27.80 -10.04
C GLY A 227 -1.43 26.39 -10.06
N ARG A 228 -2.27 25.35 -10.10
CA ARG A 228 -1.88 23.92 -10.08
C ARG A 228 -1.97 23.29 -11.48
N ALA A 229 -1.33 23.93 -12.45
CA ALA A 229 -1.29 23.44 -13.83
C ALA A 229 -0.53 22.11 -13.98
N ASP A 230 0.31 21.74 -13.00
CA ASP A 230 1.02 20.47 -12.90
C ASP A 230 0.09 19.25 -12.85
N LEU A 231 -1.14 19.43 -12.37
CA LEU A 231 -2.13 18.36 -12.16
C LEU A 231 -3.08 18.17 -13.35
N VAL A 232 -3.03 19.06 -14.33
CA VAL A 232 -3.89 19.07 -15.51
C VAL A 232 -3.30 18.18 -16.60
N ARG A 233 -4.15 17.60 -17.46
CA ARG A 233 -3.65 16.85 -18.62
C ARG A 233 -2.85 17.79 -19.53
N SER A 234 -1.54 17.57 -19.63
CA SER A 234 -0.81 18.03 -20.82
C SER A 234 -1.47 17.34 -22.02
N LYS A 235 -1.98 18.10 -22.99
CA LYS A 235 -2.56 17.52 -24.21
C LYS A 235 -1.51 16.59 -24.81
N PRO A 236 -1.70 15.26 -24.83
CA PRO A 236 -0.81 14.42 -25.57
C PRO A 236 -1.11 14.67 -27.04
N LEU A 237 -0.15 15.23 -27.79
CA LEU A 237 -0.08 14.97 -29.23
C LEU A 237 -0.04 13.45 -29.37
N ARG A 238 -1.18 12.83 -29.69
CA ARG A 238 -1.18 11.44 -30.11
C ARG A 238 -0.38 11.42 -31.42
N GLU A 239 0.90 11.12 -31.35
CA GLU A 239 1.62 10.62 -32.52
C GLU A 239 0.89 9.36 -32.96
N LYS A 240 0.13 9.48 -34.04
CA LYS A 240 -0.47 8.32 -34.70
C LYS A 240 0.71 7.46 -35.13
N LYS A 241 0.94 6.32 -34.46
CA LYS A 241 1.85 5.30 -35.01
C LYS A 241 1.38 4.99 -36.44
N PRO A 242 2.25 5.08 -37.46
CA PRO A 242 1.86 4.69 -38.81
C PRO A 242 1.39 3.24 -38.74
N LYS A 243 0.21 2.98 -39.31
CA LYS A 243 -0.28 1.62 -39.51
C LYS A 243 0.78 0.89 -40.33
N ALA A 244 1.36 -0.17 -39.78
CA ALA A 244 2.19 -1.07 -40.55
C ALA A 244 1.35 -1.58 -41.72
N GLU A 245 1.76 -1.23 -42.95
CA GLU A 245 1.14 -1.71 -44.17
C GLU A 245 1.22 -3.23 -44.16
N ALA A 246 0.06 -3.86 -44.32
CA ALA A 246 -0.04 -5.30 -44.47
C ALA A 246 0.78 -5.70 -45.71
N LYS A 247 1.85 -6.47 -45.49
CA LYS A 247 2.53 -7.19 -46.57
C LYS A 247 1.48 -8.05 -47.28
N LYS A 248 1.08 -7.64 -48.49
CA LYS A 248 0.40 -8.51 -49.43
C LYS A 248 1.34 -9.67 -49.75
N GLN A 249 0.82 -10.88 -49.59
CA GLN A 249 1.40 -12.11 -50.11
C GLN A 249 1.46 -12.07 -51.63
#